data_AF-G2T001-F1
#
_entry.id   AF-G2T001-F1
#
_cell.length_a   1.000
_cell.length_b   1.000
_cell.length_c   1.000
_cell.angle_alpha   90.00
_cell.angle_beta   90.00
_cell.angle_gamma   90.00
#
_symmetry.space_group_name_H-M   'P 1'
#
loop_
_entity.id
_entity.type
_entity.pdbx_description
1 polymer ?
#
loop_
_entity_poly.entity_id
_entity_poly.type
_entity_poly.pdbx_seq_one_letter_code
_entity_poly.pdbx_strand_id
1 'polypeptide(L)'
;MSSDVIRTLKWVFGKGGLIEEYKRQEQMLEETPKSVASMTRIFAPQISRDFPGMNLEQFEALAQQQLVAALQAVSAGNLESVARASDELKEQVSRQIEGNRAAGVRETYEQIRIHQTEISNYEKKNGTCVITFQSAVEHYHYKEKAGKIIWGYKDRKLQTKYNMELLYVQDAAQQTEGNAFGLNCPNCGAPMKGLGQQICEYCGSPVVPVDTRVWRMVRFSEVDYHHV
;
A
#
# COMPACT_ATOMS: atom_id res chain seq x y z
N MET A 1 -7.63 -58.96 25.22
CA MET A 1 -7.40 -57.85 24.27
C MET A 1 -7.32 -56.58 25.09
N SER A 2 -6.10 -56.04 25.16
CA SER A 2 -5.57 -55.28 26.30
C SER A 2 -6.16 -53.89 26.47
N SER A 3 -6.26 -53.48 27.74
CA SER A 3 -6.51 -52.12 28.27
C SER A 3 -5.59 -51.03 27.68
N ASP A 4 -4.61 -51.40 26.86
CA ASP A 4 -3.62 -50.50 26.26
C ASP A 4 -4.18 -49.68 25.09
N VAL A 5 -5.22 -50.15 24.39
CA VAL A 5 -5.74 -49.44 23.20
C VAL A 5 -6.55 -48.19 23.58
N ILE A 6 -7.20 -48.18 24.75
CA ILE A 6 -7.99 -47.04 25.23
C ILE A 6 -7.09 -45.94 25.82
N ARG A 7 -5.84 -46.27 26.22
CA ARG A 7 -4.86 -45.29 26.70
C ARG A 7 -4.17 -44.52 25.57
N THR A 8 -4.11 -45.07 24.36
CA THR A 8 -3.41 -44.44 23.23
C THR A 8 -4.20 -43.26 22.62
N LEU A 9 -5.52 -43.23 22.74
CA LEU A 9 -6.35 -42.15 22.18
C LEU A 9 -6.43 -40.89 23.06
N LYS A 10 -6.06 -40.96 24.34
CA LYS A 10 -6.02 -39.81 25.25
C LYS A 10 -4.70 -39.02 25.20
N TRP A 11 -3.67 -39.56 24.54
CA TRP A 11 -2.34 -38.95 24.46
C TRP A 11 -2.06 -38.24 23.12
N VAL A 12 -2.79 -38.60 22.06
CA VAL A 12 -2.60 -37.98 20.72
C VAL A 12 -3.26 -36.60 20.60
N PHE A 13 -4.25 -36.29 21.43
CA PHE A 13 -4.94 -34.98 21.47
C PHE A 13 -4.79 -34.27 22.83
N GLY A 14 -3.63 -34.41 23.48
CA GLY A 14 -3.32 -33.64 24.68
C GLY A 14 -3.25 -32.14 24.37
N LYS A 15 -3.80 -31.29 25.25
CA LYS A 15 -3.87 -29.82 25.14
C LYS A 15 -2.57 -29.12 24.67
N GLY A 16 -1.40 -29.74 24.82
CA GLY A 16 -0.13 -29.25 24.30
C GLY A 16 -0.02 -29.24 22.78
N GLY A 17 -0.61 -30.24 22.08
CA GLY A 17 -0.59 -30.30 20.62
C GLY A 17 -1.45 -29.22 19.96
N LEU A 18 -2.58 -28.86 20.58
CA LEU A 18 -3.46 -27.78 20.12
C LEU A 18 -2.82 -26.39 20.26
N ILE A 19 -2.09 -26.16 21.35
CA ILE A 19 -1.37 -24.89 21.56
C ILE A 19 -0.21 -24.77 20.57
N GLU A 20 0.53 -25.86 20.34
CA GLU A 20 1.65 -25.87 19.39
C GLU A 20 1.17 -25.68 17.95
N GLU A 21 0.08 -26.34 17.57
CA GLU A 21 -0.55 -26.16 16.25
C GLU A 21 -1.08 -24.73 16.08
N TYR A 22 -1.68 -24.15 17.12
CA TYR A 22 -2.14 -22.76 17.10
C TYR A 22 -0.98 -21.78 16.90
N LYS A 23 0.10 -21.93 17.67
CA LYS A 23 1.31 -21.10 17.51
C LYS A 23 1.93 -21.25 16.13
N ARG A 24 1.95 -22.47 15.59
CA ARG A 24 2.45 -22.74 14.25
C ARG A 24 1.58 -22.07 13.18
N GLN A 25 0.27 -22.06 13.34
CA GLN A 25 -0.65 -21.33 12.47
C GLN A 25 -0.43 -19.82 12.55
N GLU A 26 -0.25 -19.27 13.75
CA GLU A 26 0.08 -17.85 13.93
C GLU A 26 1.40 -17.49 13.24
N GLN A 27 2.47 -18.28 13.45
CA GLN A 27 3.75 -18.09 12.77
C GLN A 27 3.61 -18.15 11.24
N MET A 28 2.85 -19.11 10.71
CA MET A 28 2.60 -19.20 9.27
C MET A 28 1.87 -17.96 8.74
N LEU A 29 0.91 -17.40 9.49
CA LEU A 29 0.20 -16.17 9.11
C LEU A 29 1.09 -14.92 9.15
N GLU A 30 2.07 -14.89 10.05
CA GLU A 30 3.04 -13.79 10.17
C GLU A 30 4.08 -13.81 9.05
N GLU A 31 4.53 -15.00 8.64
CA GLU A 31 5.63 -15.16 7.68
C GLU A 31 5.18 -15.24 6.22
N THR A 32 3.91 -15.59 5.96
CA THR A 32 3.43 -15.82 4.59
C THR A 32 2.78 -14.56 4.01
N PRO A 33 3.38 -13.94 2.98
CA PRO A 33 2.79 -12.77 2.34
C PRO A 33 1.42 -13.08 1.73
N LYS A 34 0.50 -12.12 1.80
CA LYS A 34 -0.82 -12.26 1.15
C LYS A 34 -0.65 -12.27 -0.38
N SER A 35 -1.39 -13.14 -1.05
CA SER A 35 -1.44 -13.14 -2.51
C SER A 35 -2.21 -11.93 -3.03
N VAL A 36 -1.60 -11.20 -3.97
CA VAL A 36 -2.24 -10.09 -4.69
C VAL A 36 -3.02 -10.59 -5.91
N ALA A 37 -4.06 -9.86 -6.30
CA ALA A 37 -4.75 -10.09 -7.56
C ALA A 37 -3.82 -9.73 -8.73
N SER A 38 -3.19 -10.73 -9.35
CA SER A 38 -2.29 -10.52 -10.50
C SER A 38 -3.09 -10.47 -11.81
N MET A 39 -3.67 -9.30 -12.10
CA MET A 39 -4.33 -9.01 -13.37
C MET A 39 -3.43 -8.23 -14.34
N THR A 40 -2.18 -7.99 -13.96
CA THR A 40 -1.16 -7.25 -14.72
C THR A 40 -1.01 -7.77 -16.15
N ARG A 41 -0.99 -9.09 -16.35
CA ARG A 41 -0.87 -9.69 -17.70
C ARG A 41 -2.00 -9.31 -18.65
N ILE A 42 -3.19 -9.00 -18.10
CA ILE A 42 -4.37 -8.63 -18.87
C ILE A 42 -4.42 -7.11 -19.08
N PHE A 43 -4.17 -6.34 -18.02
CA PHE A 43 -4.34 -4.89 -18.04
C PHE A 43 -3.13 -4.12 -18.56
N ALA A 44 -1.90 -4.55 -18.30
CA ALA A 44 -0.71 -3.83 -18.75
C ALA A 44 -0.66 -3.65 -20.28
N PRO A 45 -0.98 -4.68 -21.12
CA PRO A 45 -1.06 -4.48 -22.56
C PRO A 45 -2.20 -3.56 -23.00
N GLN A 46 -3.32 -3.54 -22.27
CA GLN A 46 -4.45 -2.64 -22.57
C GLN A 46 -4.07 -1.18 -22.28
N ILE A 47 -3.53 -0.93 -21.09
CA ILE A 47 -3.05 0.38 -20.66
C ILE A 47 -1.97 0.90 -21.62
N SER A 48 -1.04 0.04 -22.03
CA SER A 48 0.02 0.43 -22.98
C SER A 48 -0.51 0.83 -24.37
N ARG A 49 -1.65 0.27 -24.80
CA ARG A 49 -2.33 0.68 -26.04
C ARG A 49 -3.07 2.00 -25.87
N ASP A 50 -3.71 2.20 -24.73
CA ASP A 50 -4.47 3.41 -24.43
C ASP A 50 -3.57 4.63 -24.17
N PHE A 51 -2.41 4.39 -23.54
CA PHE A 51 -1.43 5.39 -23.16
C PHE A 51 -0.03 5.00 -23.64
N PRO A 52 0.24 5.09 -24.97
CA PRO A 52 1.56 4.80 -25.51
C PRO A 52 2.62 5.70 -24.88
N GLY A 53 3.66 5.09 -24.29
CA GLY A 53 4.75 5.81 -23.61
C GLY A 53 4.59 5.95 -22.09
N MET A 54 3.45 5.52 -21.52
CA MET A 54 3.31 5.42 -20.07
C MET A 54 4.30 4.38 -19.50
N ASN A 55 5.06 4.77 -18.48
CA ASN A 55 5.94 3.86 -17.77
C ASN A 55 5.22 3.27 -16.54
N LEU A 56 4.60 2.10 -16.72
CA LEU A 56 3.86 1.42 -15.66
C LEU A 56 4.74 1.07 -14.44
N GLU A 57 5.99 0.67 -14.65
CA GLU A 57 6.93 0.32 -13.57
C GLU A 57 7.22 1.55 -12.68
N GLN A 58 7.36 2.73 -13.27
CA GLN A 58 7.54 3.97 -12.51
C GLN A 58 6.30 4.32 -11.68
N PHE A 59 5.10 4.08 -12.21
CA PHE A 59 3.86 4.30 -11.46
C PHE A 59 3.64 3.26 -10.36
N GLU A 60 4.07 2.02 -10.57
CA GLU A 60 4.07 1.00 -9.52
C GLU A 60 5.01 1.38 -8.37
N ALA A 61 6.23 1.80 -8.67
CA ALA A 61 7.18 2.30 -7.67
C ALA A 61 6.63 3.53 -6.93
N LEU A 62 5.98 4.44 -7.65
CA LEU A 62 5.30 5.59 -7.05
C LEU A 62 4.16 5.17 -6.12
N ALA A 63 3.39 4.14 -6.50
CA ALA A 63 2.30 3.61 -5.67
C ALA A 63 2.84 3.05 -4.36
N GLN A 64 3.90 2.24 -4.44
CA GLN A 64 4.59 1.67 -3.28
C GLN A 64 5.11 2.77 -2.36
N GLN A 65 5.83 3.76 -2.91
CA GLN A 65 6.40 4.85 -2.13
C GLN A 65 5.32 5.68 -1.43
N GLN A 66 4.25 6.05 -2.14
CA GLN A 66 3.19 6.89 -1.56
C GLN A 66 2.33 6.12 -0.55
N LEU A 67 2.13 4.82 -0.73
CA LEU A 67 1.50 3.97 0.27
C LEU A 67 2.30 3.96 1.57
N VAL A 68 3.60 3.68 1.50
CA VAL A 68 4.47 3.67 2.69
C VAL A 68 4.48 5.06 3.36
N ALA A 69 4.61 6.13 2.57
CA ALA A 69 4.58 7.49 3.08
C ALA A 69 3.27 7.83 3.80
N ALA A 70 2.12 7.38 3.28
CA ALA A 70 0.82 7.59 3.89
C ALA A 70 0.69 6.86 5.24
N LEU A 71 1.10 5.59 5.32
CA LEU A 71 1.10 4.83 6.57
C LEU A 71 2.06 5.42 7.62
N GLN A 72 3.21 5.93 7.18
CA GLN A 72 4.16 6.65 8.04
C GLN A 72 3.59 7.98 8.53
N ALA A 73 2.88 8.74 7.69
CA ALA A 73 2.22 9.98 8.06
C ALA A 73 1.17 9.74 9.15
N VAL A 74 0.35 8.69 9.01
CA VAL A 74 -0.63 8.29 10.04
C VAL A 74 0.07 7.98 11.37
N SER A 75 1.19 7.25 11.32
CA SER A 75 1.99 6.90 12.51
C SER A 75 2.64 8.10 13.19
N ALA A 76 3.12 9.07 12.39
CA ALA A 76 3.73 10.30 12.87
C ALA A 76 2.70 11.33 13.35
N GLY A 77 1.44 11.21 12.89
CA GLY A 77 0.38 12.17 13.19
C GLY A 77 0.55 13.53 12.49
N ASN A 78 1.28 13.57 11.38
CA ASN A 78 1.53 14.77 10.56
C ASN A 78 1.60 14.41 9.06
N LEU A 79 1.69 15.42 8.19
CA LEU A 79 1.66 15.24 6.73
C LEU A 79 3.05 15.35 6.07
N GLU A 80 4.15 15.33 6.84
CA GLU A 80 5.49 15.62 6.30
C GLU A 80 5.93 14.60 5.23
N SER A 81 5.71 13.30 5.47
CA SER A 81 6.06 12.24 4.52
C SER A 81 5.21 12.28 3.25
N VAL A 82 4.00 12.84 3.31
CA VAL A 82 3.06 12.99 2.17
C VAL A 82 3.04 14.40 1.59
N ALA A 83 4.01 15.26 1.92
CA ALA A 83 4.07 16.64 1.45
C ALA A 83 4.02 16.76 -0.10
N ARG A 84 4.55 15.75 -0.80
CA ARG A 84 4.58 15.67 -2.27
C ARG A 84 3.48 14.79 -2.88
N ALA A 85 2.59 14.22 -2.07
CA ALA A 85 1.44 13.48 -2.56
C ALA A 85 0.37 14.42 -3.16
N SER A 86 -0.63 13.84 -3.83
CA SER A 86 -1.80 14.58 -4.29
C SER A 86 -2.58 15.19 -3.13
N ASP A 87 -3.41 16.18 -3.43
CA ASP A 87 -4.28 16.80 -2.44
C ASP A 87 -5.32 15.80 -1.91
N GLU A 88 -5.82 14.90 -2.77
CA GLU A 88 -6.75 13.84 -2.37
C GLU A 88 -6.13 12.88 -1.35
N LEU A 89 -4.87 12.46 -1.56
CA LEU A 89 -4.17 11.60 -0.61
C LEU A 89 -3.86 12.34 0.69
N LYS A 90 -3.43 13.60 0.61
CA LYS A 90 -3.19 14.43 1.81
C LYS A 90 -4.47 14.58 2.62
N GLU A 91 -5.60 14.84 1.97
CA GLU A 91 -6.90 14.94 2.63
C GLU A 91 -7.30 13.61 3.27
N GLN A 92 -7.14 12.49 2.56
CA GLN A 92 -7.40 11.16 3.11
C GLN A 92 -6.59 10.90 4.39
N VAL A 93 -5.29 11.16 4.34
CA VAL A 93 -4.38 10.96 5.48
C VAL A 93 -4.71 11.94 6.62
N SER A 94 -4.97 13.22 6.32
CA SER A 94 -5.35 14.22 7.33
C SER A 94 -6.61 13.81 8.07
N ARG A 95 -7.65 13.37 7.35
CA ARG A 95 -8.90 12.90 7.95
C ARG A 95 -8.68 11.71 8.89
N GLN A 96 -7.81 10.76 8.53
CA GLN A 96 -7.48 9.64 9.40
C GLN A 96 -6.71 10.10 10.66
N ILE A 97 -5.73 10.99 10.51
CA ILE A 97 -4.96 11.56 11.64
C ILE A 97 -5.89 12.33 12.59
N GLU A 98 -6.75 13.18 12.05
CA GLU A 98 -7.71 13.97 12.83
C GLU A 98 -8.71 13.07 13.56
N GLY A 99 -9.22 12.03 12.89
CA GLY A 99 -10.10 11.03 13.51
C GLY A 99 -9.40 10.30 14.67
N ASN A 100 -8.16 9.86 14.47
CA ASN A 100 -7.34 9.24 15.51
C ASN A 100 -7.11 10.19 16.69
N ARG A 101 -6.77 11.46 16.42
CA ARG A 101 -6.57 12.50 17.44
C ARG A 101 -7.84 12.76 18.23
N ALA A 102 -8.98 12.92 17.56
CA ALA A 102 -10.28 13.12 18.21
C ALA A 102 -10.70 11.93 19.07
N ALA A 103 -10.37 10.71 18.65
CA ALA A 103 -10.63 9.49 19.40
C ALA A 103 -9.64 9.25 20.56
N GLY A 104 -8.56 10.04 20.66
CA GLY A 104 -7.46 9.81 21.60
C GLY A 104 -6.69 8.52 21.30
N VAL A 105 -6.66 8.11 20.03
CA VAL A 105 -6.03 6.88 19.55
C VAL A 105 -4.72 7.23 18.86
N ARG A 106 -3.66 6.47 19.17
CA ARG A 106 -2.42 6.43 18.41
C ARG A 106 -2.41 5.19 17.54
N GLU A 107 -2.52 5.36 16.24
CA GLU A 107 -2.35 4.31 15.24
C GLU A 107 -0.88 4.29 14.81
N THR A 108 -0.26 3.10 14.76
CA THR A 108 1.17 2.98 14.48
C THR A 108 1.40 1.86 13.48
N TYR A 109 2.22 2.15 12.47
CA TYR A 109 2.75 1.21 11.48
C TYR A 109 4.29 1.22 11.59
N GLU A 110 4.90 0.04 11.77
CA GLU A 110 6.35 -0.12 11.88
C GLU A 110 6.86 -1.22 10.95
N GLN A 111 8.13 -1.08 10.54
CA GLN A 111 8.83 -2.04 9.65
C GLN A 111 8.01 -2.44 8.41
N ILE A 112 7.42 -1.43 7.75
CA ILE A 112 6.60 -1.64 6.56
C ILE A 112 7.47 -2.18 5.43
N ARG A 113 7.10 -3.33 4.88
CA ARG A 113 7.74 -4.00 3.76
C ARG A 113 6.70 -4.41 2.73
N ILE A 114 6.88 -3.98 1.49
CA ILE A 114 6.06 -4.44 0.37
C ILE A 114 6.74 -5.65 -0.26
N HIS A 115 6.01 -6.76 -0.39
CA HIS A 115 6.51 -8.00 -0.98
C HIS A 115 6.33 -8.06 -2.49
N GLN A 116 5.16 -7.62 -2.95
CA GLN A 116 4.77 -7.66 -4.36
C GLN A 116 3.70 -6.60 -4.59
N THR A 117 3.76 -5.94 -5.74
CA THR A 117 2.70 -5.08 -6.25
C THR A 117 2.30 -5.54 -7.64
N GLU A 118 1.01 -5.54 -7.93
CA GLU A 118 0.46 -5.93 -9.24
C GLU A 118 -0.69 -4.99 -9.60
N ILE A 119 -0.97 -4.86 -10.89
CA ILE A 119 -2.20 -4.20 -11.35
C ILE A 119 -3.36 -5.16 -11.09
N SER A 120 -4.28 -4.76 -10.20
CA SER A 120 -5.46 -5.55 -9.82
C SER A 120 -6.68 -5.17 -10.63
N ASN A 121 -6.76 -3.92 -11.09
CA ASN A 121 -7.88 -3.42 -11.88
C ASN A 121 -7.44 -2.30 -12.84
N TYR A 122 -8.16 -2.16 -13.94
CA TYR A 122 -8.07 -1.01 -14.84
C TYR A 122 -9.47 -0.69 -15.37
N GLU A 123 -9.90 0.54 -15.16
CA GLU A 123 -11.26 0.97 -15.43
C GLU A 123 -11.28 2.32 -16.14
N LYS A 124 -12.14 2.43 -17.15
CA LYS A 124 -12.42 3.68 -17.86
C LYS A 124 -13.88 4.03 -17.73
N LYS A 125 -14.20 5.17 -17.13
CA LYS A 125 -15.56 5.67 -16.99
C LYS A 125 -15.60 7.20 -17.09
N ASN A 126 -16.57 7.73 -17.83
CA ASN A 126 -16.91 9.15 -17.85
C ASN A 126 -15.71 10.10 -18.04
N GLY A 127 -14.83 9.83 -19.02
CA GLY A 127 -13.64 10.66 -19.28
C GLY A 127 -12.50 10.52 -18.27
N THR A 128 -12.59 9.54 -17.37
CA THR A 128 -11.53 9.20 -16.41
C THR A 128 -11.01 7.79 -16.65
N CYS A 129 -9.75 7.57 -16.31
CA CYS A 129 -9.11 6.26 -16.31
C CYS A 129 -8.46 6.01 -14.95
N VAL A 130 -8.76 4.86 -14.34
CA VAL A 130 -8.23 4.49 -13.02
C VAL A 130 -7.49 3.18 -13.16
N ILE A 131 -6.23 3.17 -12.74
CA ILE A 131 -5.41 1.97 -12.59
C ILE A 131 -5.29 1.69 -11.09
N THR A 132 -5.61 0.46 -10.67
CA THR A 132 -5.47 0.06 -9.27
C THR A 132 -4.26 -0.86 -9.12
N PHE A 133 -3.30 -0.44 -8.31
CA PHE A 133 -2.16 -1.26 -7.89
C PHE A 133 -2.47 -1.92 -6.55
N GLN A 134 -2.46 -3.24 -6.47
CA GLN A 134 -2.60 -3.97 -5.22
C GLN A 134 -1.24 -4.45 -4.72
N SER A 135 -0.90 -4.11 -3.48
CA SER A 135 0.35 -4.45 -2.82
C SER A 135 0.11 -5.42 -1.66
N ALA A 136 0.94 -6.46 -1.55
CA ALA A 136 1.06 -7.29 -0.35
C ALA A 136 2.05 -6.65 0.61
N VAL A 137 1.61 -6.36 1.83
CA VAL A 137 2.37 -5.55 2.78
C VAL A 137 2.53 -6.30 4.10
N GLU A 138 3.77 -6.41 4.54
CA GLU A 138 4.15 -6.87 5.88
C GLU A 138 4.43 -5.64 6.74
N HIS A 139 3.84 -5.56 7.93
CA HIS A 139 4.12 -4.50 8.89
C HIS A 139 3.67 -4.88 10.30
N TYR A 140 4.26 -4.27 11.32
CA TYR A 140 3.64 -4.22 12.65
C TYR A 140 2.60 -3.11 12.64
N HIS A 141 1.37 -3.41 13.03
CA HIS A 141 0.29 -2.42 13.04
C HIS A 141 -0.63 -2.62 14.24
N TYR A 142 -0.81 -1.54 14.99
CA TYR A 142 -1.61 -1.51 16.21
C TYR A 142 -2.21 -0.13 16.46
N LYS A 143 -3.28 -0.11 17.24
CA LYS A 143 -3.92 1.10 17.76
C LYS A 143 -3.86 1.07 19.28
N GLU A 144 -3.42 2.18 19.85
CA GLU A 144 -3.28 2.36 21.30
C GLU A 144 -4.16 3.51 21.78
N LYS A 145 -4.83 3.32 22.92
CA LYS A 145 -5.56 4.38 23.63
C LYS A 145 -5.21 4.32 25.11
N ALA A 146 -4.70 5.44 25.65
CA ALA A 146 -4.29 5.55 27.05
C ALA A 146 -3.35 4.41 27.52
N GLY A 147 -2.31 4.10 26.74
CA GLY A 147 -1.33 3.07 27.09
C GLY A 147 -1.75 1.62 26.77
N LYS A 148 -2.99 1.40 26.33
CA LYS A 148 -3.55 0.06 26.08
C LYS A 148 -3.76 -0.18 24.59
N ILE A 149 -3.36 -1.35 24.11
CA ILE A 149 -3.67 -1.80 22.76
C ILE A 149 -5.15 -2.11 22.66
N ILE A 150 -5.83 -1.43 21.75
CA ILE A 150 -7.27 -1.61 21.48
C ILE A 150 -7.51 -2.37 20.17
N TRP A 151 -6.50 -2.47 19.31
CA TRP A 151 -6.56 -3.22 18.06
C TRP A 151 -5.14 -3.54 17.58
N GLY A 152 -4.97 -4.66 16.88
CA GLY A 152 -3.69 -5.08 16.32
C GLY A 152 -2.71 -5.55 17.39
N TYR A 153 -1.43 -5.60 17.03
CA TYR A 153 -0.40 -6.29 17.81
C TYR A 153 0.94 -5.55 17.70
N LYS A 154 1.68 -5.48 18.80
CA LYS A 154 3.00 -4.83 18.85
C LYS A 154 4.15 -5.80 18.58
N ASP A 155 3.94 -7.06 18.91
CA ASP A 155 4.96 -8.10 18.99
C ASP A 155 4.89 -9.10 17.83
N ARG A 156 3.94 -8.92 16.91
CA ARG A 156 3.72 -9.83 15.80
C ARG A 156 3.45 -9.08 14.49
N LYS A 157 3.93 -9.65 13.39
CA LYS A 157 3.77 -9.04 12.05
C LYS A 157 2.38 -9.29 11.51
N LEU A 158 1.83 -8.32 10.80
CA LEU A 158 0.62 -8.49 10.02
C LEU A 158 0.95 -8.53 8.54
N GLN A 159 0.32 -9.48 7.85
CA GLN A 159 0.36 -9.61 6.39
C GLN A 159 -0.98 -9.09 5.84
N THR A 160 -0.95 -7.90 5.25
CA THR A 160 -2.13 -7.17 4.76
C THR A 160 -2.04 -6.94 3.24
N LYS A 161 -3.11 -6.37 2.67
CA LYS A 161 -3.16 -5.96 1.28
C LYS A 161 -3.67 -4.55 1.18
N TYR A 162 -3.07 -3.76 0.30
CA TYR A 162 -3.51 -2.39 0.03
C TYR A 162 -3.71 -2.17 -1.45
N ASN A 163 -4.77 -1.46 -1.80
CA ASN A 163 -4.96 -0.90 -3.13
C ASN A 163 -4.50 0.56 -3.14
N MET A 164 -3.81 0.96 -4.20
CA MET A 164 -3.49 2.34 -4.56
C MET A 164 -4.17 2.66 -5.89
N GLU A 165 -4.94 3.74 -5.95
CA GLU A 165 -5.65 4.17 -7.16
C GLU A 165 -4.90 5.32 -7.83
N LEU A 166 -4.48 5.08 -9.07
CA LEU A 166 -3.88 6.06 -9.96
C LEU A 166 -4.96 6.57 -10.94
N LEU A 167 -5.32 7.84 -10.82
CA LEU A 167 -6.33 8.50 -11.63
C LEU A 167 -5.71 9.31 -12.77
N TYR A 168 -6.35 9.23 -13.93
CA TYR A 168 -6.17 10.09 -15.08
C TYR A 168 -7.51 10.73 -15.50
N VAL A 169 -7.49 12.02 -15.83
CA VAL A 169 -8.67 12.77 -16.29
C VAL A 169 -8.39 13.32 -17.69
N GLN A 170 -9.23 12.97 -18.68
CA GLN A 170 -9.04 13.31 -20.10
C GLN A 170 -9.35 14.79 -20.43
N ASP A 171 -10.29 15.42 -19.73
CA ASP A 171 -10.69 16.80 -19.99
C ASP A 171 -9.88 17.81 -19.15
N ALA A 172 -8.72 18.21 -19.67
CA ALA A 172 -7.81 19.20 -19.06
C ALA A 172 -8.13 20.66 -19.42
N ALA A 173 -9.32 20.97 -19.96
CA ALA A 173 -9.73 22.36 -20.21
C ALA A 173 -10.09 23.16 -18.94
N GLN A 174 -10.11 22.53 -17.75
CA GLN A 174 -10.51 23.14 -16.48
C GLN A 174 -9.62 22.77 -15.28
N GLN A 175 -8.30 22.85 -15.41
CA GLN A 175 -7.45 22.98 -14.22
C GLN A 175 -6.65 24.28 -14.32
N THR A 176 -7.25 25.32 -13.74
CA THR A 176 -6.63 26.62 -13.46
C THR A 176 -5.42 26.47 -12.55
N GLU A 177 -4.51 27.42 -12.73
CA GLU A 177 -3.24 27.64 -12.04
C GLU A 177 -3.18 27.19 -10.58
N GLY A 178 -2.13 26.43 -10.24
CA GLY A 178 -1.71 26.20 -8.86
C GLY A 178 -1.28 24.77 -8.57
N ASN A 179 -0.05 24.41 -8.98
CA ASN A 179 0.87 23.53 -8.24
C ASN A 179 2.04 23.13 -9.17
N ALA A 180 3.01 24.02 -9.31
CA ALA A 180 4.32 23.65 -9.81
C ALA A 180 5.05 22.89 -8.69
N PHE A 181 5.01 21.56 -8.70
CA PHE A 181 5.83 20.76 -7.78
C PHE A 181 6.74 19.77 -8.49
N GLY A 182 8.03 20.10 -8.39
CA GLY A 182 9.07 19.17 -8.00
C GLY A 182 9.38 18.06 -8.98
N LEU A 183 10.06 18.43 -10.06
CA LEU A 183 10.96 17.58 -10.82
C LEU A 183 11.83 16.77 -9.84
N ASN A 184 11.43 15.58 -9.41
CA ASN A 184 12.25 14.68 -8.61
C ASN A 184 12.32 13.34 -9.32
N CYS A 185 13.47 12.69 -9.27
CA CYS A 185 13.67 11.41 -9.90
C CYS A 185 12.72 10.38 -9.27
N PRO A 186 11.90 9.68 -10.05
CA PRO A 186 10.97 8.67 -9.51
C PRO A 186 11.69 7.46 -8.92
N ASN A 187 12.97 7.25 -9.26
CA ASN A 187 13.73 6.11 -8.76
C ASN A 187 14.51 6.39 -7.46
N CYS A 188 14.87 7.64 -7.16
CA CYS A 188 15.70 7.97 -5.99
C CYS A 188 15.27 9.22 -5.22
N GLY A 189 14.26 9.95 -5.69
CA GLY A 189 13.74 11.16 -5.04
C GLY A 189 14.60 12.41 -5.20
N ALA A 190 15.71 12.35 -5.94
CA ALA A 190 16.62 13.48 -6.13
C ALA A 190 16.00 14.58 -7.02
N PRO A 191 16.25 15.87 -6.73
CA PRO A 191 15.73 16.97 -7.52
C PRO A 191 16.32 16.97 -8.93
N MET A 192 15.45 16.87 -9.92
CA MET A 192 15.70 16.93 -11.36
C MET A 192 15.62 18.39 -11.84
N LYS A 193 16.46 18.76 -12.81
CA LYS A 193 16.59 20.16 -13.27
C LYS A 193 15.59 20.55 -14.37
N GLY A 194 14.88 19.60 -14.98
CA GLY A 194 13.85 19.87 -16.00
C GLY A 194 13.05 18.66 -16.48
N LEU A 195 11.87 18.89 -17.07
CA LEU A 195 10.99 17.86 -17.67
C LEU A 195 11.60 17.20 -18.92
N GLY A 196 12.71 17.71 -19.45
CA GLY A 196 13.39 17.15 -20.63
C GLY A 196 14.56 16.21 -20.31
N GLN A 197 14.81 15.94 -19.03
CA GLN A 197 15.99 15.22 -18.59
C GLN A 197 15.74 13.70 -18.61
N GLN A 198 16.32 13.00 -19.58
CA GLN A 198 16.07 11.57 -19.80
C GLN A 198 16.81 10.63 -18.85
N ILE A 199 17.77 11.12 -18.06
CA ILE A 199 18.57 10.34 -17.11
C ILE A 199 18.78 11.15 -15.83
N CYS A 200 18.55 10.54 -14.67
CA CYS A 200 18.83 11.15 -13.38
C CYS A 200 20.33 11.32 -13.17
N GLU A 201 20.77 12.56 -12.91
CA GLU A 201 22.18 12.88 -12.61
C GLU A 201 22.70 12.23 -11.32
N TYR A 202 21.81 11.80 -10.43
CA TYR A 202 22.20 11.25 -9.13
C TYR A 202 22.32 9.73 -9.13
N CYS A 203 21.34 9.01 -9.69
CA CYS A 203 21.32 7.54 -9.66
C CYS A 203 21.48 6.90 -11.04
N GLY A 204 21.63 7.70 -12.10
CA GLY A 204 21.84 7.21 -13.48
C GLY A 204 20.61 6.55 -14.11
N SER A 205 19.45 6.58 -13.45
CA SER A 205 18.25 5.91 -13.96
C SER A 205 17.59 6.73 -15.06
N PRO A 206 17.10 6.09 -16.15
CA PRO A 206 16.32 6.80 -17.15
C PRO A 206 15.07 7.39 -16.50
N VAL A 207 14.84 8.68 -16.72
CA VAL A 207 13.68 9.41 -16.22
C VAL A 207 12.80 9.73 -17.42
N VAL A 208 11.63 9.12 -17.47
CA VAL A 208 10.55 9.56 -18.36
C VAL A 208 9.72 10.54 -17.52
N PRO A 209 9.33 11.70 -18.07
CA PRO A 209 8.49 12.63 -17.33
C PRO A 209 7.18 11.93 -16.97
N VAL A 210 6.98 11.68 -15.68
CA VAL A 210 5.67 11.34 -15.15
C VAL A 210 4.87 12.63 -15.20
N ASP A 211 3.91 12.75 -16.12
CA ASP A 211 3.04 13.92 -16.15
C ASP A 211 2.05 13.87 -14.98
N THR A 212 2.54 14.33 -13.84
CA THR A 212 1.80 14.40 -12.57
C THR A 212 0.68 15.45 -12.58
N ARG A 213 0.57 16.27 -13.65
CA ARG A 213 -0.59 17.16 -13.84
C ARG A 213 -1.83 16.38 -14.25
N VAL A 214 -1.64 15.23 -14.92
CA VAL A 214 -2.74 14.42 -15.44
C VAL A 214 -2.87 13.09 -14.70
N TRP A 215 -1.77 12.50 -14.23
CA TRP A 215 -1.75 11.23 -13.47
C TRP A 215 -1.47 11.46 -12.00
N ARG A 216 -2.40 11.10 -11.11
CA ARG A 216 -2.28 11.34 -9.67
C ARG A 216 -2.72 10.11 -8.88
N MET A 217 -1.93 9.73 -7.88
CA MET A 217 -2.38 8.76 -6.88
C MET A 217 -3.42 9.47 -6.02
N VAL A 218 -4.65 8.97 -5.96
CA VAL A 218 -5.76 9.69 -5.32
C VAL A 218 -6.28 9.02 -4.06
N ARG A 219 -6.03 7.72 -3.91
CA ARG A 219 -6.60 6.95 -2.81
C ARG A 219 -5.76 5.73 -2.49
N PHE A 220 -5.70 5.40 -1.21
CA PHE A 220 -5.28 4.08 -0.74
C PHE A 220 -6.38 3.40 0.07
N SER A 221 -6.47 2.07 0.05
CA SER A 221 -7.42 1.33 0.88
C SER A 221 -6.87 -0.03 1.26
N GLU A 222 -7.04 -0.43 2.52
CA GLU A 222 -6.77 -1.80 2.94
C GLU A 222 -7.84 -2.73 2.36
N VAL A 223 -7.41 -3.87 1.80
CA VAL A 223 -8.29 -4.87 1.21
C VAL A 223 -8.53 -5.96 2.25
N ASP A 224 -9.62 -5.80 2.99
CA ASP A 224 -10.05 -6.78 3.99
C ASP A 224 -11.26 -7.58 3.46
N TYR A 225 -11.19 -8.91 3.46
CA TYR A 225 -12.26 -9.79 2.97
C TYR A 225 -13.38 -10.01 4.00
N HIS A 226 -13.37 -9.27 5.11
CA HIS A 226 -14.30 -9.47 6.23
C HIS A 226 -15.59 -8.64 6.16
N HIS A 227 -15.90 -8.05 5.01
CA HIS A 227 -17.22 -7.47 4.74
C HIS A 227 -17.82 -8.09 3.47
N VAL A 228 -18.45 -9.26 3.65
CA VAL A 228 -19.55 -9.76 2.81
C VAL A 228 -20.80 -9.77 3.69
#